data_AF-A0A6A6WV77-F1
#
_entry.id   AF-A0A6A6WV77-F1
#
_cell.length_a   1.000
_cell.length_b   1.000
_cell.length_c   1.000
_cell.angle_alpha   90.00
_cell.angle_beta   90.00
_cell.angle_gamma   90.00
#
_symmetry.space_group_name_H-M   'P 1'
#
loop_
_entity.id
_entity.type
_entity.pdbx_description
1 polymer ?
#
loop_
_entity_poly.entity_id
_entity_poly.type
_entity_poly.pdbx_seq_one_letter_code
_entity_poly.pdbx_strand_id
1 'polypeptide(L)'
;MKATIIFTSLFAAFAAATPLDLEARQGSVRVLLANDATDTAVQADIPRNGASVSIRANFGNLGNPVTANRGNIVSGGGSCRVFRDAGATQQVGATLNANGNSVSFGGNVNLNNGVIVCQ
;
A
#
# COMPACT_ATOMS: atom_id res chain seq x y z
N MET A 1 22.17 -59.81 29.70
CA MET A 1 22.14 -58.43 30.21
C MET A 1 21.05 -57.69 29.45
N LYS A 2 19.98 -57.27 30.13
CA LYS A 2 18.90 -56.44 29.57
C LYS A 2 19.35 -54.98 29.60
N ALA A 3 19.39 -54.32 28.46
CA ALA A 3 19.50 -52.87 28.39
C ALA A 3 18.22 -52.33 27.75
N THR A 4 17.30 -51.93 28.62
CA THR A 4 16.15 -51.10 28.31
C THR A 4 16.64 -49.65 28.26
N ILE A 5 16.39 -48.94 27.16
CA ILE A 5 16.46 -47.48 27.13
C ILE A 5 15.18 -46.99 26.44
N ILE A 6 14.39 -46.20 27.18
CA ILE A 6 13.18 -45.49 26.75
C ILE A 6 13.51 -43.99 26.84
N PHE A 7 12.78 -43.18 26.07
CA PHE A 7 12.67 -41.72 26.09
C PHE A 7 13.78 -41.02 25.31
N THR A 8 13.54 -40.09 24.39
CA THR A 8 12.55 -39.00 24.39
C THR A 8 12.30 -38.50 22.96
N SER A 9 11.05 -38.12 22.69
CA SER A 9 10.57 -37.29 21.59
C SER A 9 11.46 -36.05 21.30
N LEU A 10 11.85 -35.86 20.03
CA LEU A 10 12.51 -34.63 19.59
C LEU A 10 11.86 -34.10 18.29
N PHE A 11 10.93 -33.16 18.50
CA PHE A 11 10.53 -32.04 17.63
C PHE A 11 9.91 -32.33 16.26
N ALA A 12 8.57 -32.28 16.24
CA ALA A 12 7.83 -31.68 15.13
C ALA A 12 7.89 -30.15 15.27
N ALA A 13 8.50 -29.46 14.31
CA ALA A 13 8.23 -28.05 13.98
C ALA A 13 9.01 -27.63 12.73
N PHE A 14 8.71 -28.21 11.57
CA PHE A 14 8.89 -27.46 10.33
C PHE A 14 7.67 -26.54 10.22
N ALA A 15 7.77 -25.41 10.92
CA ALA A 15 6.84 -24.31 10.77
C ALA A 15 6.81 -23.94 9.29
N ALA A 16 5.60 -23.86 8.76
CA ALA A 16 5.31 -23.38 7.43
C ALA A 16 6.02 -22.05 7.20
N ALA A 17 7.14 -22.09 6.47
CA ALA A 17 7.45 -21.01 5.57
C ALA A 17 6.35 -21.10 4.50
N THR A 18 5.22 -20.43 4.74
CA THR A 18 4.34 -20.09 3.63
C THR A 18 5.23 -19.44 2.59
N PRO A 19 5.24 -19.91 1.34
CA PRO A 19 5.96 -19.19 0.30
C PRO A 19 5.48 -17.75 0.39
N LEU A 20 6.40 -16.84 0.73
CA LEU A 20 6.17 -15.42 0.58
C LEU A 20 5.91 -15.26 -0.90
N ASP A 21 4.64 -15.16 -1.23
CA ASP A 21 4.10 -15.21 -2.58
C ASP A 21 4.87 -14.19 -3.42
N LEU A 22 5.78 -14.66 -4.27
CA LEU A 22 6.45 -13.80 -5.23
C LEU A 22 5.40 -13.12 -6.14
N GLU A 23 4.21 -13.72 -6.28
CA GLU A 23 3.05 -13.12 -6.95
C GLU A 23 2.48 -11.92 -6.18
N ALA A 24 2.50 -11.90 -4.84
CA ALA A 24 2.06 -10.74 -4.06
C ALA A 24 3.01 -9.54 -4.22
N ARG A 25 4.30 -9.76 -4.46
CA ARG A 25 5.27 -8.69 -4.84
C ARG A 25 5.14 -8.25 -6.30
N GLN A 26 4.64 -9.11 -7.19
CA GLN A 26 4.27 -8.71 -8.56
C GLN A 26 2.89 -8.05 -8.65
N GLY A 27 2.08 -8.16 -7.58
CA GLY A 27 0.71 -7.69 -7.51
C GLY A 27 0.52 -6.35 -6.82
N SER A 28 1.56 -5.55 -6.58
CA SER A 28 1.43 -4.22 -5.95
C SER A 28 2.06 -3.10 -6.78
N VAL A 29 1.42 -1.93 -6.77
CA VAL A 29 1.89 -0.68 -7.37
C VAL A 29 2.40 0.23 -6.26
N ARG A 30 3.62 0.76 -6.41
CA ARG A 30 4.13 1.75 -5.46
C ARG A 30 3.64 3.13 -5.81
N VAL A 31 2.91 3.74 -4.89
CA VAL A 31 2.34 5.07 -5.03
C VAL A 31 3.01 6.03 -4.06
N LEU A 32 3.33 7.22 -4.56
CA LEU A 32 3.80 8.35 -3.77
C LEU A 32 2.70 9.41 -3.69
N LEU A 33 2.43 9.89 -2.49
CA LEU A 33 1.67 11.12 -2.24
C LEU A 33 2.62 12.17 -1.67
N ALA A 34 2.45 13.42 -2.10
CA ALA A 34 3.24 14.54 -1.63
C ALA A 34 2.36 15.69 -1.15
N ASN A 35 2.90 16.47 -0.23
CA ASN A 35 2.37 17.73 0.24
C ASN A 35 3.48 18.77 0.17
N ASP A 36 3.60 19.42 -0.99
CA ASP A 36 4.69 20.37 -1.26
C ASP A 36 4.63 21.61 -0.35
N ALA A 37 3.47 21.94 0.22
CA ALA A 37 3.37 23.04 1.19
C ALA A 37 4.14 22.76 2.49
N THR A 38 4.46 21.49 2.74
CA THR A 38 5.22 21.01 3.90
C THR A 38 6.53 20.32 3.52
N ASP A 39 6.83 20.23 2.22
CA ASP A 39 7.95 19.46 1.65
C ASP A 39 8.01 18.00 2.15
N THR A 40 6.83 17.38 2.32
CA THR A 40 6.73 15.97 2.75
C THR A 40 6.23 15.10 1.60
N ALA A 41 6.80 13.91 1.47
CA ALA A 41 6.34 12.89 0.54
C ALA A 41 6.40 11.50 1.20
N VAL A 42 5.37 10.71 0.99
CA VAL A 42 5.24 9.36 1.56
C VAL A 42 4.89 8.38 0.46
N GLN A 43 5.55 7.23 0.50
CA GLN A 43 5.34 6.13 -0.44
C GLN A 43 4.68 4.96 0.26
N ALA A 44 3.80 4.27 -0.43
CA ALA A 44 3.26 2.99 -0.01
C ALA A 44 3.06 2.05 -1.20
N ASP A 45 3.20 0.76 -0.94
CA ASP A 45 2.91 -0.29 -1.91
C ASP A 45 1.42 -0.68 -1.78
N ILE A 46 0.67 -0.54 -2.87
CA ILE A 46 -0.79 -0.74 -2.91
C ILE A 46 -1.09 -1.94 -3.82
N PRO A 47 -1.90 -2.93 -3.38
CA PRO A 47 -2.28 -4.05 -4.22
C PRO A 47 -3.02 -3.61 -5.51
N ARG A 48 -2.64 -4.21 -6.62
CA ARG A 48 -3.16 -4.02 -7.98
C ARG A 48 -4.33 -4.96 -8.28
N ASN A 49 -5.16 -5.23 -7.28
CA ASN A 49 -6.29 -6.15 -7.38
C ASN A 49 -7.65 -5.42 -7.43
N GLY A 50 -7.64 -4.09 -7.53
CA GLY A 50 -8.85 -3.26 -7.51
C GLY A 50 -9.48 -3.08 -6.12
N ALA A 51 -8.83 -3.54 -5.04
CA ALA A 51 -9.32 -3.30 -3.69
C ALA A 51 -9.15 -1.84 -3.27
N SER A 52 -10.10 -1.33 -2.48
CA SER A 52 -10.00 -0.03 -1.83
C SER A 52 -9.08 -0.11 -0.62
N VAL A 53 -8.00 0.67 -0.64
CA VAL A 53 -6.97 0.67 0.41
C VAL A 53 -6.99 2.00 1.15
N SER A 54 -7.05 1.96 2.48
CA SER A 54 -7.11 3.18 3.31
C SER A 54 -5.86 4.04 3.15
N ILE A 55 -6.06 5.33 2.86
CA ILE A 55 -4.96 6.30 2.75
C ILE A 55 -4.37 6.60 4.12
N ARG A 56 -5.18 6.77 5.18
CA ARG A 56 -4.65 7.04 6.53
C ARG A 56 -3.76 5.91 7.05
N ALA A 57 -4.11 4.65 6.76
CA ALA A 57 -3.31 3.51 7.18
C ALA A 57 -1.95 3.44 6.46
N ASN A 58 -1.86 3.89 5.21
CA ASN A 58 -0.68 3.71 4.36
C ASN A 58 0.16 4.99 4.20
N PHE A 59 -0.44 6.17 4.34
CA PHE A 59 0.18 7.49 4.13
C PHE A 59 0.02 8.41 5.35
N GLY A 60 -0.32 7.87 6.53
CA GLY A 60 -0.47 8.63 7.78
C GLY A 60 0.75 9.50 8.14
N ASN A 61 1.93 9.14 7.66
CA ASN A 61 3.18 9.88 7.88
C ASN A 61 3.25 11.21 7.11
N LEU A 62 2.32 11.48 6.18
CA LEU A 62 2.26 12.74 5.43
C LEU A 62 1.67 13.89 6.28
N GLY A 63 1.04 13.56 7.42
CA GLY A 63 0.48 14.52 8.36
C GLY A 63 -0.80 14.03 9.03
N ASN A 64 -1.26 14.76 10.05
CA ASN A 64 -2.53 14.50 10.72
C ASN A 64 -3.39 15.79 10.77
N PRO A 65 -4.49 15.89 10.00
CA PRO A 65 -5.03 14.87 9.09
C PRO A 65 -4.11 14.66 7.88
N VAL A 66 -4.23 13.48 7.25
CA VAL A 66 -3.45 13.16 6.03
C VAL A 66 -3.84 14.14 4.93
N THR A 67 -2.90 14.96 4.51
CA THR A 67 -3.12 15.99 3.49
C THR A 67 -2.09 15.86 2.39
N ALA A 68 -2.54 15.82 1.14
CA ALA A 68 -1.69 15.73 -0.04
C ALA A 68 -2.17 16.73 -1.10
N ASN A 69 -1.26 17.18 -1.94
CA ASN A 69 -1.55 18.07 -3.06
C ASN A 69 -1.29 17.45 -4.44
N ARG A 70 -0.51 16.37 -4.48
CA ARG A 70 -0.26 15.59 -5.70
C ARG A 70 0.06 14.12 -5.40
N GLY A 71 -0.01 13.29 -6.43
CA GLY A 71 0.40 11.89 -6.37
C GLY A 71 1.05 11.39 -7.66
N ASN A 72 1.80 10.28 -7.56
CA ASN A 72 2.39 9.59 -8.71
C ASN A 72 2.59 8.09 -8.44
N ILE A 73 2.68 7.27 -9.49
CA ILE A 73 3.19 5.90 -9.42
C ILE A 73 4.70 5.94 -9.57
N VAL A 74 5.43 5.46 -8.56
CA VAL A 74 6.90 5.46 -8.58
C VAL A 74 7.49 4.14 -9.08
N SER A 75 6.74 3.05 -9.01
CA SER A 75 7.12 1.77 -9.63
C SER A 75 5.91 0.85 -9.82
N GLY A 76 5.96 0.03 -10.86
CA GLY A 76 4.93 -0.96 -11.20
C GLY A 76 4.33 -0.74 -12.59
N GLY A 77 3.51 -1.68 -13.04
CA GLY A 77 2.61 -1.50 -14.18
C GLY A 77 1.19 -1.25 -13.68
N GLY A 78 0.40 -0.44 -14.38
CA GLY A 78 -1.00 -0.20 -14.05
C GLY A 78 -1.37 1.26 -13.79
N SER A 79 -2.50 1.45 -13.12
CA SER A 79 -3.07 2.75 -12.80
C SER A 79 -3.74 2.76 -11.42
N CYS A 80 -3.72 3.91 -10.75
CA CYS A 80 -4.34 4.10 -9.44
C CYS A 80 -5.23 5.33 -9.42
N ARG A 81 -6.35 5.25 -8.71
CA ARG A 81 -7.26 6.37 -8.47
C ARG A 81 -7.33 6.66 -6.98
N VAL A 82 -7.28 7.94 -6.63
CA VAL A 82 -7.32 8.42 -5.24
C VAL A 82 -8.69 9.02 -4.98
N PHE A 83 -9.31 8.65 -3.86
CA PHE A 83 -10.62 9.12 -3.44
C PHE A 83 -10.50 9.73 -2.04
N ARG A 84 -11.23 10.81 -1.77
CA ARG A 84 -11.22 11.47 -0.44
C ARG A 84 -12.20 10.86 0.56
N ASP A 85 -13.07 9.97 0.10
CA ASP A 85 -14.06 9.25 0.88
C ASP A 85 -13.80 7.73 0.87
N ALA A 86 -14.28 7.04 1.91
CA ALA A 86 -14.10 5.60 2.06
C ALA A 86 -14.92 4.78 1.05
N GLY A 87 -15.96 5.37 0.45
CA GLY A 87 -16.83 4.74 -0.53
C GLY A 87 -16.27 4.74 -1.96
N ALA A 88 -15.09 5.34 -2.19
CA ALA A 88 -14.51 5.52 -3.51
C ALA A 88 -15.44 6.23 -4.51
N THR A 89 -16.18 7.24 -4.05
CA THR A 89 -17.16 7.99 -4.87
C THR A 89 -16.66 9.36 -5.31
N GLN A 90 -15.78 9.99 -4.53
CA GLN A 90 -15.25 11.33 -4.75
C GLN A 90 -13.77 11.25 -5.11
N GLN A 91 -13.50 11.00 -6.38
CA GLN A 91 -12.13 10.98 -6.90
C GLN A 91 -11.47 12.36 -6.77
N VAL A 92 -10.18 12.38 -6.45
CA VAL A 92 -9.36 13.58 -6.39
C VAL A 92 -8.23 13.50 -7.41
N GLY A 93 -8.08 14.55 -8.22
CA GLY A 93 -7.20 14.56 -9.37
C GLY A 93 -7.56 13.54 -10.45
N ALA A 94 -6.68 13.47 -11.45
CA ALA A 94 -6.72 12.45 -12.49
C ALA A 94 -6.19 11.09 -12.01
N THR A 95 -6.34 10.07 -12.85
CA THR A 95 -5.75 8.75 -12.61
C THR A 95 -4.22 8.83 -12.61
N LEU A 96 -3.58 8.23 -11.61
CA LEU A 96 -2.15 8.02 -11.57
C LEU A 96 -1.81 6.87 -12.52
N ASN A 97 -0.95 7.09 -13.52
CA ASN A 97 -0.58 6.07 -14.49
C ASN A 97 0.90 5.70 -14.36
N ALA A 98 1.23 4.42 -14.51
CA ALA A 98 2.60 3.99 -14.60
C ALA A 98 3.32 4.72 -15.75
N ASN A 99 4.53 5.21 -15.49
CA ASN A 99 5.31 6.05 -16.42
C ASN A 99 4.66 7.41 -16.76
N GLY A 100 3.61 7.80 -16.05
CA GLY A 100 2.99 9.12 -16.16
C GLY A 100 3.71 10.19 -15.34
N ASN A 101 3.28 11.44 -15.53
CA ASN A 101 3.68 12.56 -14.67
C ASN A 101 2.85 12.56 -13.38
N SER A 102 3.37 13.24 -12.35
CA SER A 102 2.60 13.52 -11.13
C SER A 102 1.29 14.22 -11.43
N VAL A 103 0.22 13.77 -10.79
CA VAL A 103 -1.11 14.33 -10.90
C VAL A 103 -1.33 15.33 -9.76
N SER A 104 -1.73 16.56 -10.12
CA SER A 104 -2.18 17.56 -9.15
C SER A 104 -3.61 17.30 -8.70
N PHE A 105 -3.88 17.54 -7.42
CA PHE A 105 -5.23 17.50 -6.84
C PHE A 105 -5.92 18.86 -6.79
N GLY A 106 -5.29 19.91 -7.37
CA GLY A 106 -5.84 21.26 -7.37
C GLY A 106 -5.66 22.03 -6.06
N GLY A 107 -4.87 21.51 -5.12
CA GLY A 107 -4.59 22.11 -3.82
C GLY A 107 -4.40 21.05 -2.72
N ASN A 108 -4.31 21.48 -1.47
CA ASN A 108 -4.25 20.56 -0.34
C ASN A 108 -5.61 19.88 -0.14
N VAL A 109 -5.62 18.56 -0.31
CA VAL A 109 -6.79 17.71 -0.12
C VAL A 109 -6.63 16.92 1.17
N ASN A 110 -7.64 16.96 2.03
CA ASN A 110 -7.74 16.08 3.19
C ASN A 110 -8.17 14.67 2.76
N LEU A 111 -7.29 13.70 2.95
CA LEU A 111 -7.44 12.29 2.58
C LEU A 111 -7.58 11.39 3.80
N ASN A 112 -7.87 11.95 4.97
CA ASN A 112 -7.91 11.20 6.23
C ASN A 112 -8.86 10.01 6.21
N ASN A 113 -9.97 10.11 5.48
CA ASN A 113 -10.95 9.03 5.30
C ASN A 113 -10.93 8.49 3.86
N GLY A 114 -9.92 8.88 3.08
CA GLY A 114 -9.82 8.52 1.68
C GLY A 114 -9.29 7.11 1.45
N VAL A 115 -9.52 6.61 0.24
CA VAL A 115 -9.00 5.32 -0.23
C VAL A 115 -8.29 5.48 -1.57
N ILE A 116 -7.36 4.59 -1.84
CA ILE A 116 -6.71 4.43 -3.13
C ILE A 116 -7.05 3.07 -3.72
N VAL A 117 -7.33 3.03 -5.01
CA VAL A 117 -7.69 1.81 -5.75
C VAL A 117 -6.75 1.68 -6.93
N CYS A 118 -6.01 0.56 -7.03
CA CYS A 118 -5.05 0.31 -8.11
C CYS A 118 -5.41 -0.93 -8.94
N GLN A 119 -5.15 -0.87 -10.26
CA GLN A 119 -5.45 -1.90 -11.26
C GLN A 119 -4.41 -1.97 -12.36
#